data_AF-A0AAW3UTJ5-F1
#
_entry.id   AF-A0AAW3UTJ5-F1
#
_cell.length_a   1.000
_cell.length_b   1.000
_cell.length_c   1.000
_cell.angle_alpha   90.00
_cell.angle_beta   90.00
_cell.angle_gamma   90.00
#
_symmetry.space_group_name_H-M   'P 1'
#
loop_
_entity.id
_entity.type
_entity.pdbx_description
1 polymer ?
#
loop_
_entity_poly.entity_id
_entity_poly.type
_entity_poly.pdbx_seq_one_letter_code
_entity_poly.pdbx_strand_id
1 'polypeptide(L)'
;MAKEKIEDNGNENLEARLTRWLETQGYPLEMLVAQTFQQAGARVIQSDYYVDLKTGENREIDVVASWQDDLDDIIVRVCLMMECKTSKDKPWIMFVSEDVGLADPARVVQRAASRLGRLVLKNLARTKKIQEVDLFRLPSEPGYSITQAFTSGNDVCYAAASAVANAAAARANEPDSQVGFRGEVHMLEIIFPVVVTDSRLFAAKLEANGSISLKEISDGVLVWRNPLVGAGHTIIHVVTSCALGDFANRAQATADQLLEMFAGEYRDAVMNALKIRRAV
;
A
#
# COMPACT_ATOMS: atom_id res chain seq x y z
N MET A 1 -1.58 -2.05 29.45
CA MET A 1 -2.58 -1.04 29.81
C MET A 1 -3.82 -1.75 30.31
N ALA A 2 -4.40 -1.26 31.40
CA ALA A 2 -5.71 -1.71 31.84
C ALA A 2 -6.71 -1.36 30.73
N LYS A 3 -7.41 -2.37 30.19
CA LYS A 3 -8.68 -2.12 29.52
C LYS A 3 -9.55 -1.43 30.57
N GLU A 4 -9.91 -0.16 30.39
CA GLU A 4 -10.98 0.42 31.18
C GLU A 4 -12.17 -0.52 31.06
N LYS A 5 -12.57 -1.12 32.18
CA LYS A 5 -13.79 -1.90 32.24
C LYS A 5 -14.89 -0.91 31.90
N ILE A 6 -15.55 -1.11 30.77
CA ILE A 6 -16.81 -0.43 30.48
C ILE A 6 -17.76 -0.86 31.61
N GLU A 7 -17.94 0.01 32.61
CA GLU A 7 -18.84 -0.22 33.72
C GLU A 7 -20.27 -0.25 33.19
N ASP A 8 -21.00 -1.31 33.51
CA ASP A 8 -22.37 -1.52 33.07
C ASP A 8 -23.31 -0.64 33.91
N ASN A 9 -23.48 0.61 33.50
CA ASN A 9 -24.60 1.41 33.94
C ASN A 9 -25.85 0.84 33.27
N GLY A 10 -26.61 0.01 34.00
CA GLY A 10 -27.80 -0.73 33.52
C GLY A 10 -28.97 0.12 32.99
N ASN A 11 -28.73 1.39 32.64
CA ASN A 11 -29.66 2.33 32.05
C ASN A 11 -29.15 2.88 30.68
N GLU A 12 -27.97 2.46 30.21
CA GLU A 12 -27.41 2.88 28.92
C GLU A 12 -27.95 1.99 27.78
N ASN A 13 -28.46 2.60 26.72
CA ASN A 13 -28.91 1.90 25.51
C ASN A 13 -27.76 1.03 24.96
N LEU A 14 -28.06 -0.25 24.67
CA LEU A 14 -27.12 -1.22 24.10
C LEU A 14 -26.37 -0.66 22.87
N GLU A 15 -27.05 0.14 22.03
CA GLU A 15 -26.44 0.79 20.86
C GLU A 15 -25.30 1.75 21.24
N ALA A 16 -25.47 2.53 22.30
CA ALA A 16 -24.46 3.46 22.78
C ALA A 16 -23.23 2.71 23.32
N ARG A 17 -23.46 1.58 24.01
CA ARG A 17 -22.38 0.70 24.49
C ARG A 17 -21.62 0.05 23.34
N LEU A 18 -22.33 -0.45 22.33
CA LEU A 18 -21.72 -1.03 21.12
C LEU A 18 -20.90 0.01 20.36
N THR A 19 -21.41 1.23 20.23
CA THR A 19 -20.70 2.34 19.58
C THR A 19 -19.39 2.67 20.31
N ARG A 20 -19.46 2.89 21.63
CA ARG A 20 -18.27 3.17 22.44
C ARG A 20 -17.25 2.03 22.39
N TRP A 21 -17.71 0.78 22.39
CA TRP A 21 -16.81 -0.36 22.24
C TRP A 21 -16.13 -0.35 20.85
N LEU A 22 -16.89 -0.16 19.76
CA LEU A 22 -16.36 -0.10 18.40
C LEU A 22 -15.32 1.02 18.23
N GLU A 23 -15.50 2.17 18.88
CA GLU A 23 -14.52 3.29 18.86
C GLU A 23 -13.14 2.93 19.42
N THR A 24 -13.04 1.83 20.19
CA THR A 24 -11.78 1.27 20.71
C THR A 24 -11.18 0.18 19.83
N GLN A 25 -11.87 -0.21 18.76
CA GLN A 25 -11.44 -1.28 17.84
C GLN A 25 -10.81 -0.72 16.55
N GLY A 26 -10.29 -1.61 15.71
CA GLY A 26 -9.75 -1.29 14.38
C GLY A 26 -10.82 -0.99 13.32
N TYR A 27 -11.99 -1.64 13.43
CA TYR A 27 -13.03 -1.63 12.40
C TYR A 27 -13.47 -0.25 11.91
N PRO A 28 -13.65 0.79 12.77
CA PRO A 28 -14.04 2.10 12.27
C PRO A 28 -13.02 2.72 11.30
N LEU A 29 -11.73 2.48 11.50
CA LEU A 29 -10.69 2.95 10.58
C LEU A 29 -10.79 2.19 9.25
N GLU A 30 -10.95 0.87 9.28
CA GLU A 30 -11.10 0.04 8.07
C GLU A 30 -12.32 0.47 7.25
N MET A 31 -13.47 0.72 7.90
CA MET A 31 -14.68 1.22 7.27
C MET A 31 -14.48 2.61 6.64
N LEU A 32 -13.76 3.51 7.33
CA LEU A 32 -13.43 4.83 6.82
C LEU A 32 -12.51 4.76 5.58
N VAL A 33 -11.49 3.90 5.61
CA VAL A 33 -10.61 3.64 4.45
C VAL A 33 -11.44 3.13 3.28
N ALA A 34 -12.24 2.09 3.49
CA ALA A 34 -13.08 1.52 2.45
C ALA A 34 -14.01 2.56 1.81
N GLN A 35 -14.73 3.33 2.63
CA GLN A 35 -15.62 4.39 2.16
C GLN A 35 -14.85 5.47 1.37
N THR A 36 -13.69 5.90 1.86
CA THR A 36 -12.91 6.96 1.20
C THR A 36 -12.46 6.54 -0.19
N PHE A 37 -11.98 5.30 -0.35
CA PHE A 37 -11.55 4.80 -1.66
C PHE A 37 -12.72 4.50 -2.59
N GLN A 38 -13.88 4.06 -2.07
CA GLN A 38 -15.11 3.95 -2.87
C GLN A 38 -15.54 5.31 -3.43
N GLN A 39 -15.48 6.37 -2.61
CA GLN A 39 -15.77 7.75 -3.04
C GLN A 39 -14.77 8.25 -4.08
N ALA A 40 -13.52 7.80 -4.03
CA ALA A 40 -12.49 8.03 -5.06
C ALA A 40 -12.62 7.08 -6.28
N GLY A 41 -13.77 6.42 -6.46
CA GLY A 41 -14.07 5.60 -7.63
C GLY A 41 -13.40 4.22 -7.67
N ALA A 42 -12.76 3.78 -6.58
CA ALA A 42 -12.15 2.45 -6.52
C ALA A 42 -13.21 1.37 -6.32
N ARG A 43 -12.98 0.20 -6.92
CA ARG A 43 -13.58 -1.05 -6.43
C ARG A 43 -12.87 -1.45 -5.14
N VAL A 44 -13.64 -1.64 -4.07
CA VAL A 44 -13.12 -1.97 -2.74
C VAL A 44 -13.58 -3.36 -2.27
N ILE A 45 -12.65 -4.11 -1.68
CA ILE A 45 -12.88 -5.35 -0.95
C ILE A 45 -12.33 -5.15 0.46
N GLN A 46 -13.09 -5.54 1.49
CA GLN A 46 -12.64 -5.54 2.88
C GLN A 46 -12.43 -6.99 3.34
N SER A 47 -11.46 -7.20 4.24
CA SER A 47 -11.15 -8.54 4.78
C SER A 47 -10.82 -9.56 3.68
N ASP A 48 -9.96 -9.18 2.73
CA ASP A 48 -9.56 -10.06 1.64
C ASP A 48 -8.50 -11.06 2.12
N TYR A 49 -8.47 -12.25 1.52
CA TYR A 49 -7.54 -13.30 1.90
C TYR A 49 -6.44 -13.48 0.87
N TYR A 50 -5.20 -13.66 1.34
CA TYR A 50 -4.07 -14.02 0.52
C TYR A 50 -3.26 -15.16 1.16
N VAL A 51 -2.53 -15.89 0.33
CA VAL A 51 -1.60 -16.92 0.78
C VAL A 51 -0.24 -16.27 1.02
N ASP A 52 0.27 -16.32 2.25
CA ASP A 52 1.63 -15.88 2.55
C ASP A 52 2.63 -16.77 1.79
N LEU A 53 3.42 -16.17 0.91
CA LEU A 53 4.34 -16.91 0.03
C LEU A 53 5.48 -17.62 0.79
N LYS A 54 5.74 -17.25 2.05
CA LYS A 54 6.78 -17.89 2.88
C LYS A 54 6.22 -19.07 3.68
N THR A 55 5.04 -18.90 4.29
CA THR A 55 4.49 -19.91 5.21
C THR A 55 3.45 -20.81 4.54
N GLY A 56 2.84 -20.37 3.44
CA GLY A 56 1.71 -21.04 2.79
C GLY A 56 0.38 -20.87 3.54
N GLU A 57 0.36 -20.08 4.61
CA GLU A 57 -0.84 -19.85 5.42
C GLU A 57 -1.75 -18.79 4.77
N ASN A 58 -3.06 -18.96 4.95
CA ASN A 58 -4.01 -17.91 4.63
C ASN A 58 -3.89 -16.79 5.66
N ARG A 59 -3.72 -15.57 5.16
CA ARG A 59 -3.68 -14.32 5.92
C ARG A 59 -4.74 -13.39 5.36
N GLU A 60 -5.19 -12.47 6.20
CA GLU A 60 -6.15 -11.45 5.83
C GLU A 60 -5.41 -10.13 5.59
N ILE A 61 -5.93 -9.30 4.69
CA ILE A 61 -5.58 -7.89 4.52
C ILE A 61 -6.86 -7.06 4.69
N ASP A 62 -6.75 -5.95 5.42
CA ASP A 62 -7.92 -5.21 5.88
C ASP A 62 -8.72 -4.61 4.72
N VAL A 63 -8.06 -3.95 3.77
CA VAL A 63 -8.72 -3.32 2.62
C VAL A 63 -7.89 -3.49 1.34
N VAL A 64 -8.56 -3.83 0.24
CA VAL A 64 -8.03 -3.79 -1.12
C VAL A 64 -8.83 -2.78 -1.92
N ALA A 65 -8.16 -1.77 -2.48
CA ALA A 65 -8.78 -0.81 -3.40
C ALA A 65 -8.15 -0.95 -4.79
N SER A 66 -8.97 -0.94 -5.83
CA SER A 66 -8.47 -1.08 -7.20
C SER A 66 -9.25 -0.27 -8.22
N TRP A 67 -8.52 0.24 -9.20
CA TRP A 67 -9.07 0.78 -10.45
C TRP A 67 -8.58 -0.10 -11.58
N GLN A 68 -9.44 -0.31 -12.57
CA GLN A 68 -9.10 -1.17 -13.71
C GLN A 68 -9.78 -0.70 -14.98
N ASP A 69 -9.19 -1.11 -16.09
CA ASP A 69 -9.78 -1.01 -17.42
C ASP A 69 -9.43 -2.27 -18.23
N ASP A 70 -10.20 -2.51 -19.29
CA ASP A 70 -10.00 -3.64 -20.19
C ASP A 70 -9.28 -3.16 -21.47
N LEU A 71 -8.13 -3.76 -21.74
CA LEU A 71 -7.33 -3.53 -22.95
C LEU A 71 -7.29 -4.82 -23.77
N ASP A 72 -8.23 -4.96 -24.71
CA ASP A 72 -8.47 -6.20 -25.47
C ASP A 72 -8.71 -7.41 -24.55
N ASP A 73 -7.79 -8.39 -24.53
CA ASP A 73 -7.81 -9.58 -23.68
C ASP A 73 -7.05 -9.39 -22.35
N ILE A 74 -6.68 -8.15 -22.01
CA ILE A 74 -5.89 -7.80 -20.83
C ILE A 74 -6.72 -6.96 -19.86
N ILE A 75 -6.88 -7.44 -18.64
CA ILE A 75 -7.32 -6.61 -17.53
C ILE A 75 -6.11 -5.84 -17.01
N VAL A 76 -6.16 -4.52 -17.12
CA VAL A 76 -5.13 -3.61 -16.59
C VAL A 76 -5.63 -3.06 -15.26
N ARG A 77 -4.88 -3.29 -14.17
CA ARG A 77 -5.32 -2.96 -12.81
C ARG A 77 -4.23 -2.23 -12.03
N VAL A 78 -4.64 -1.16 -11.34
CA VAL A 78 -3.87 -0.48 -10.32
C VAL A 78 -4.51 -0.78 -8.98
N CYS A 79 -3.73 -1.29 -8.03
CA CYS A 79 -4.23 -1.91 -6.82
C CYS A 79 -3.49 -1.41 -5.58
N LEU A 80 -4.20 -1.17 -4.49
CA LEU A 80 -3.65 -0.82 -3.19
C LEU A 80 -3.97 -1.94 -2.20
N MET A 81 -2.94 -2.46 -1.55
CA MET A 81 -3.09 -3.43 -0.45
C MET A 81 -2.89 -2.68 0.86
N MET A 82 -3.96 -2.54 1.64
CA MET A 82 -4.02 -1.68 2.81
C MET A 82 -4.18 -2.44 4.12
N GLU A 83 -3.29 -2.18 5.06
CA GLU A 83 -3.40 -2.59 6.47
C GLU A 83 -3.71 -1.36 7.31
N CYS A 84 -4.74 -1.45 8.15
CA CYS A 84 -5.19 -0.41 9.07
C CYS A 84 -4.65 -0.68 10.48
N LYS A 85 -4.11 0.35 11.13
CA LYS A 85 -3.65 0.28 12.53
C LYS A 85 -4.17 1.43 13.36
N THR A 86 -5.03 1.07 14.31
CA THR A 86 -5.52 1.99 15.34
C THR A 86 -4.50 2.13 16.47
N SER A 87 -3.99 3.33 16.72
CA SER A 87 -3.17 3.64 17.90
C SER A 87 -3.11 5.14 18.23
N LYS A 88 -4.23 5.67 18.73
CA LYS A 88 -4.39 7.10 19.07
C LYS A 88 -3.40 7.61 20.13
N ASP A 89 -3.03 6.77 21.10
CA ASP A 89 -2.21 7.19 22.25
C ASP A 89 -0.70 7.02 22.06
N LYS A 90 -0.27 6.33 20.99
CA LYS A 90 1.14 5.97 20.78
C LYS A 90 1.61 6.36 19.39
N PRO A 91 2.30 7.50 19.24
CA PRO A 91 2.70 8.02 17.95
C PRO A 91 3.68 7.07 17.26
N TRP A 92 3.65 7.09 15.94
CA TRP A 92 4.61 6.39 15.10
C TRP A 92 5.75 7.33 14.74
N ILE A 93 6.96 6.78 14.63
CA ILE A 93 8.17 7.48 14.26
C ILE A 93 8.75 6.80 13.03
N MET A 94 8.81 7.52 11.91
CA MET A 94 9.53 7.14 10.71
C MET A 94 10.91 7.78 10.73
N PHE A 95 11.96 6.97 10.68
CA PHE A 95 13.33 7.46 10.57
C PHE A 95 13.65 7.73 9.10
N VAL A 96 14.03 8.97 8.78
CA VAL A 96 14.20 9.46 7.41
C VAL A 96 15.65 9.85 7.11
N SER A 97 16.06 9.71 5.86
CA SER A 97 17.38 10.17 5.38
C SER A 97 17.37 10.40 3.87
N GLU A 98 18.12 11.40 3.41
CA GLU A 98 18.38 11.68 1.99
C GLU A 98 19.13 10.50 1.31
N ASP A 99 19.96 9.77 2.06
CA ASP A 99 20.80 8.66 1.57
C ASP A 99 20.00 7.39 1.23
N VAL A 100 18.71 7.37 1.57
CA VAL A 100 17.82 6.22 1.38
C VAL A 100 17.06 6.33 0.04
N GLY A 101 17.27 7.42 -0.69
CA GLY A 101 16.68 7.64 -2.01
C GLY A 101 16.95 6.50 -3.01
N LEU A 102 16.00 6.31 -3.92
CA LEU A 102 16.16 5.47 -5.10
C LEU A 102 16.22 6.36 -6.34
N ALA A 103 17.08 5.99 -7.30
CA ALA A 103 17.09 6.63 -8.61
C ALA A 103 15.71 6.58 -9.29
N ASP A 104 15.38 7.56 -10.12
CA ASP A 104 14.04 7.68 -10.73
C ASP A 104 13.57 6.40 -11.45
N PRO A 105 14.39 5.69 -12.25
CA PRO A 105 13.95 4.43 -12.86
C PRO A 105 13.75 3.32 -11.81
N ALA A 106 14.57 3.32 -10.75
CA ALA A 106 14.56 2.31 -9.72
C ALA A 106 13.26 2.35 -8.90
N ARG A 107 12.76 3.54 -8.53
CA ARG A 107 11.47 3.67 -7.82
C ARG A 107 10.25 3.26 -8.65
N VAL A 108 10.39 3.16 -9.98
CA VAL A 108 9.36 2.66 -10.90
C VAL A 108 9.40 1.14 -11.02
N VAL A 109 10.56 0.56 -11.32
CA VAL A 109 10.67 -0.91 -11.53
C VAL A 109 10.55 -1.74 -10.26
N GLN A 110 10.77 -1.14 -9.09
CA GLN A 110 10.71 -1.86 -7.79
C GLN A 110 9.30 -1.89 -7.18
N ARG A 111 8.24 -1.53 -7.94
CA ARG A 111 6.86 -1.73 -7.49
C ARG A 111 6.46 -3.19 -7.58
N ALA A 112 5.62 -3.63 -6.64
CA ALA A 112 4.95 -4.92 -6.74
C ALA A 112 4.08 -4.90 -8.01
N ALA A 113 4.21 -5.91 -8.85
CA ALA A 113 3.48 -5.97 -10.11
C ALA A 113 3.37 -7.41 -10.59
N SER A 114 2.30 -7.73 -11.32
CA SER A 114 2.20 -9.00 -12.05
C SER A 114 3.39 -9.16 -13.01
N ARG A 115 3.65 -10.37 -13.52
CA ARG A 115 4.75 -10.56 -14.47
C ARG A 115 4.64 -9.64 -15.70
N LEU A 116 3.45 -9.45 -16.24
CA LEU A 116 3.21 -8.50 -17.33
C LEU A 116 3.45 -7.06 -16.87
N GLY A 117 2.96 -6.68 -15.70
CA GLY A 117 3.21 -5.36 -15.11
C GLY A 117 4.71 -5.08 -14.93
N ARG A 118 5.50 -6.06 -14.48
CA ARG A 118 6.98 -5.94 -14.35
C ARG A 118 7.65 -5.67 -15.69
N LEU A 119 7.23 -6.34 -16.77
CA LEU A 119 7.78 -6.11 -18.11
C LEU A 119 7.48 -4.68 -18.59
N VAL A 120 6.24 -4.23 -18.38
CA VAL A 120 5.80 -2.90 -18.80
C VAL A 120 6.49 -1.81 -17.98
N LEU A 121 6.58 -1.96 -16.65
CA LEU A 121 7.29 -1.02 -15.78
C LEU A 121 8.77 -0.88 -16.16
N LYS A 122 9.45 -1.96 -16.56
CA LYS A 122 10.84 -1.89 -17.05
C LYS A 122 11.00 -1.00 -18.28
N ASN A 123 10.03 -1.01 -19.19
CA ASN A 123 10.02 -0.14 -20.36
C ASN A 123 9.68 1.30 -19.96
N LEU A 124 8.64 1.48 -19.15
CA LEU A 124 8.18 2.80 -18.71
C LEU A 124 9.21 3.55 -17.88
N ALA A 125 9.96 2.86 -17.03
CA ALA A 125 10.87 3.46 -16.05
C ALA A 125 11.93 4.40 -16.65
N ARG A 126 12.14 4.37 -17.97
CA ARG A 126 13.06 5.27 -18.69
C ARG A 126 12.44 6.61 -19.07
N THR A 127 11.14 6.79 -18.86
CA THR A 127 10.38 7.98 -19.27
C THR A 127 10.15 8.92 -18.09
N LYS A 128 10.22 10.23 -18.34
CA LYS A 128 9.94 11.23 -17.29
C LYS A 128 8.48 11.21 -16.85
N LYS A 129 7.57 10.94 -17.80
CA LYS A 129 6.13 10.86 -17.56
C LYS A 129 5.79 9.93 -16.39
N ILE A 130 6.25 8.67 -16.39
CA ILE A 130 5.97 7.75 -15.28
C ILE A 130 6.72 8.12 -14.00
N GLN A 131 7.91 8.70 -14.11
CA GLN A 131 8.74 9.08 -12.97
C GLN A 131 8.12 10.22 -12.16
N GLU A 132 7.27 11.03 -12.79
CA GLU A 132 6.58 12.18 -12.19
C GLU A 132 5.18 11.84 -11.66
N VAL A 133 4.65 10.65 -11.98
CA VAL A 133 3.37 10.17 -11.42
C VAL A 133 3.48 10.05 -9.91
N ASP A 134 2.47 10.56 -9.20
CA ASP A 134 2.54 10.86 -7.77
C ASP A 134 2.98 9.67 -6.90
N LEU A 135 2.26 8.55 -6.98
CA LEU A 135 2.58 7.36 -6.16
C LEU A 135 3.92 6.71 -6.55
N PHE A 136 4.51 7.05 -7.70
CA PHE A 136 5.84 6.61 -8.08
C PHE A 136 6.96 7.46 -7.48
N ARG A 137 6.67 8.70 -7.06
CA ARG A 137 7.65 9.61 -6.47
C ARG A 137 8.06 9.17 -5.07
N LEU A 138 9.28 9.54 -4.71
CA LEU A 138 9.76 9.47 -3.33
C LEU A 138 9.89 10.89 -2.79
N PRO A 139 9.64 11.12 -1.49
CA PRO A 139 10.02 12.37 -0.84
C PRO A 139 11.54 12.55 -0.90
N SER A 140 12.02 13.78 -0.65
CA SER A 140 13.47 14.07 -0.56
C SER A 140 14.17 13.25 0.53
N GLU A 141 13.42 12.92 1.59
CA GLU A 141 13.91 12.17 2.75
C GLU A 141 12.97 10.97 2.99
N PRO A 142 13.12 9.87 2.23
CA PRO A 142 12.32 8.68 2.47
C PRO A 142 12.67 8.02 3.80
N GLY A 143 11.68 7.33 4.37
CA GLY A 143 11.86 6.52 5.55
C GLY A 143 12.67 5.27 5.25
N TYR A 144 13.59 4.90 6.13
CA TYR A 144 14.29 3.59 6.09
C TYR A 144 13.83 2.64 7.19
N SER A 145 13.18 3.17 8.22
CA SER A 145 12.65 2.39 9.34
C SER A 145 11.45 3.11 9.94
N ILE A 146 10.57 2.36 10.60
CA ILE A 146 9.40 2.89 11.29
C ILE A 146 9.16 2.11 12.58
N THR A 147 8.77 2.81 13.64
CA THR A 147 8.48 2.20 14.95
C THR A 147 7.37 2.94 15.67
N GLN A 148 6.78 2.29 16.67
CA GLN A 148 5.81 2.92 17.57
C GLN A 148 6.53 3.41 18.82
N ALA A 149 6.34 4.67 19.19
CA ALA A 149 6.90 5.23 20.41
C ALA A 149 6.22 4.65 21.66
N PHE A 150 6.95 4.69 22.79
CA PHE A 150 6.43 4.34 24.12
C PHE A 150 5.82 2.93 24.20
N THR A 151 6.42 1.97 23.48
CA THR A 151 6.04 0.56 23.53
C THR A 151 7.22 -0.31 23.96
N SER A 152 6.91 -1.33 24.75
CA SER A 152 7.82 -2.41 25.14
C SER A 152 7.34 -3.77 24.61
N GLY A 153 6.28 -3.76 23.81
CA GLY A 153 5.64 -4.96 23.26
C GLY A 153 6.04 -5.24 21.81
N ASN A 154 5.22 -6.03 21.12
CA ASN A 154 5.43 -6.38 19.72
C ASN A 154 5.52 -5.13 18.83
N ASP A 155 6.39 -5.21 17.81
CA ASP A 155 6.58 -4.15 16.83
C ASP A 155 5.39 -4.10 15.85
N VAL A 156 4.38 -3.31 16.22
CA VAL A 156 3.14 -3.13 15.44
C VAL A 156 3.44 -2.53 14.06
N CYS A 157 4.42 -1.64 13.96
CA CYS A 157 4.80 -0.99 12.71
C CYS A 157 5.46 -1.99 11.76
N TYR A 158 6.39 -2.82 12.27
CA TYR A 158 6.99 -3.90 11.49
C TYR A 158 5.96 -4.92 11.03
N ALA A 159 5.02 -5.30 11.91
CA ALA A 159 3.95 -6.24 11.56
C ALA A 159 3.07 -5.69 10.44
N ALA A 160 2.67 -4.41 10.51
CA ALA A 160 1.88 -3.76 9.47
C ALA A 160 2.64 -3.66 8.13
N ALA A 161 3.90 -3.22 8.16
CA ALA A 161 4.75 -3.18 6.97
C ALA A 161 4.94 -4.57 6.33
N SER A 162 5.12 -5.60 7.16
CA SER A 162 5.22 -7.00 6.72
C SER A 162 3.92 -7.47 6.06
N ALA A 163 2.77 -7.18 6.68
CA ALA A 163 1.46 -7.60 6.19
C ALA A 163 1.18 -7.05 4.79
N VAL A 164 1.33 -5.73 4.59
CA VAL A 164 1.07 -5.11 3.28
C VAL A 164 2.07 -5.55 2.21
N ALA A 165 3.33 -5.77 2.59
CA ALA A 165 4.37 -6.23 1.69
C ALA A 165 4.13 -7.69 1.22
N ASN A 166 3.78 -8.57 2.16
CA ASN A 166 3.42 -9.96 1.85
C ASN A 166 2.15 -10.03 1.01
N ALA A 167 1.12 -9.25 1.36
CA ALA A 167 -0.13 -9.17 0.60
C ALA A 167 0.12 -8.69 -0.83
N ALA A 168 0.92 -7.64 -1.01
CA ALA A 168 1.27 -7.13 -2.34
C ALA A 168 2.10 -8.13 -3.15
N ALA A 169 3.03 -8.85 -2.51
CA ALA A 169 3.81 -9.90 -3.16
C ALA A 169 2.92 -11.08 -3.59
N ALA A 170 2.01 -11.54 -2.71
CA ALA A 170 1.07 -12.60 -3.03
C ALA A 170 0.16 -12.19 -4.20
N ARG A 171 -0.41 -10.99 -4.15
CA ARG A 171 -1.27 -10.42 -5.21
C ARG A 171 -0.53 -10.31 -6.55
N ALA A 172 0.74 -9.91 -6.52
CA ALA A 172 1.58 -9.84 -7.71
C ALA A 172 1.84 -11.20 -8.38
N ASN A 173 1.69 -12.31 -7.65
CA ASN A 173 1.93 -13.67 -8.17
C ASN A 173 0.65 -14.43 -8.51
N GLU A 174 -0.51 -14.03 -7.97
CA GLU A 174 -1.80 -14.68 -8.21
C GLU A 174 -2.20 -14.80 -9.70
N PRO A 175 -2.02 -13.77 -10.56
CA PRO A 175 -2.42 -13.89 -11.96
C PRO A 175 -1.60 -14.92 -12.74
N ASP A 176 -0.36 -15.17 -12.29
CA ASP A 176 0.54 -16.14 -12.90
C ASP A 176 0.24 -17.58 -12.44
N SER A 177 -0.47 -17.78 -11.32
CA SER A 177 -0.84 -19.11 -10.83
C SER A 177 -2.21 -19.59 -11.36
N GLN A 178 -3.09 -18.68 -11.80
CA GLN A 178 -4.45 -19.01 -12.29
C GLN A 178 -4.58 -19.22 -13.81
N VAL A 179 -3.46 -19.39 -14.52
CA VAL A 179 -3.40 -19.45 -16.01
C VAL A 179 -4.26 -20.57 -16.63
N GLY A 180 -4.73 -21.54 -15.86
CA GLY A 180 -5.60 -22.62 -16.34
C GLY A 180 -7.11 -22.40 -16.17
N PHE A 181 -7.56 -21.45 -15.34
CA PHE A 181 -8.97 -21.37 -14.91
C PHE A 181 -9.80 -20.25 -15.57
N ARG A 182 -9.17 -19.20 -16.11
CA ARG A 182 -9.87 -17.98 -16.59
C ARG A 182 -9.90 -17.78 -18.12
N GLY A 183 -9.51 -18.78 -18.91
CA GLY A 183 -9.32 -18.59 -20.37
C GLY A 183 -8.11 -17.70 -20.68
N GLU A 184 -7.99 -17.20 -21.92
CA GLU A 184 -6.87 -16.35 -22.39
C GLU A 184 -6.77 -14.96 -21.72
N VAL A 185 -7.56 -14.64 -20.69
CA VAL A 185 -7.53 -13.31 -20.06
C VAL A 185 -6.23 -13.10 -19.29
N HIS A 186 -5.47 -12.11 -19.72
CA HIS A 186 -4.20 -11.72 -19.10
C HIS A 186 -4.42 -10.61 -18.07
N MET A 187 -3.62 -10.56 -17.00
CA MET A 187 -3.67 -9.42 -16.06
C MET A 187 -2.34 -8.68 -15.99
N LEU A 188 -2.39 -7.39 -16.30
CA LEU A 188 -1.35 -6.41 -16.00
C LEU A 188 -1.75 -5.75 -14.69
N GLU A 189 -1.02 -6.00 -13.61
CA GLU A 189 -1.34 -5.40 -12.32
C GLU A 189 -0.13 -4.68 -11.73
N ILE A 190 -0.34 -3.47 -11.21
CA ILE A 190 0.63 -2.70 -10.43
C ILE A 190 0.02 -2.50 -9.04
N ILE A 191 0.79 -2.89 -8.02
CA ILE A 191 0.35 -2.95 -6.64
C ILE A 191 1.16 -1.99 -5.77
N PHE A 192 0.46 -1.19 -4.97
CA PHE A 192 1.02 -0.28 -3.98
C PHE A 192 0.68 -0.79 -2.56
N PRO A 193 1.68 -1.23 -1.77
CA PRO A 193 1.48 -1.52 -0.35
C PRO A 193 1.27 -0.22 0.43
N VAL A 194 0.27 -0.19 1.31
CA VAL A 194 -0.09 1.01 2.06
C VAL A 194 -0.45 0.64 3.51
N VAL A 195 0.17 1.31 4.47
CA VAL A 195 -0.28 1.24 5.87
C VAL A 195 -1.08 2.49 6.17
N VAL A 196 -2.30 2.33 6.69
CA VAL A 196 -3.13 3.43 7.17
C VAL A 196 -3.18 3.40 8.69
N THR A 197 -3.00 4.54 9.34
CA THR A 197 -3.07 4.63 10.81
C THR A 197 -3.84 5.85 11.28
N ASP A 198 -4.57 5.75 12.38
CA ASP A 198 -5.14 6.91 13.06
C ASP A 198 -4.20 7.49 14.13
N SER A 199 -2.98 6.95 14.22
CA SER A 199 -1.92 7.47 15.07
C SER A 199 -1.28 8.71 14.46
N ARG A 200 -0.70 9.55 15.33
CA ARG A 200 0.18 10.65 14.91
C ARG A 200 1.47 10.07 14.35
N LEU A 201 1.94 10.58 13.22
CA LEU A 201 3.18 10.15 12.57
C LEU A 201 4.23 11.26 12.62
N PHE A 202 5.45 10.90 12.99
CA PHE A 202 6.58 11.83 13.04
C PHE A 202 7.72 11.34 12.14
N ALA A 203 8.30 12.25 11.36
CA ALA A 203 9.61 12.05 10.75
C ALA A 203 10.71 12.39 11.76
N ALA A 204 11.65 11.46 11.96
CA ALA A 204 12.84 11.65 12.77
C ALA A 204 14.09 11.70 11.88
N LYS A 205 14.86 12.78 11.98
CA LYS A 205 16.14 12.96 11.27
C LYS A 205 17.27 13.13 12.27
N LEU A 206 18.42 12.52 11.97
CA LEU A 206 19.67 12.80 12.68
C LEU A 206 20.32 14.03 12.05
N GLU A 207 20.46 15.08 12.82
CA GLU A 207 21.07 16.34 12.39
C GLU A 207 22.60 16.24 12.37
N ALA A 208 23.26 17.16 11.63
CA ALA A 208 24.71 17.19 11.52
C ALA A 208 25.45 17.37 12.86
N ASN A 209 24.78 17.94 13.88
CA ASN A 209 25.31 18.10 15.23
C ASN A 209 25.07 16.87 16.13
N GLY A 210 24.50 15.79 15.58
CA GLY A 210 24.18 14.56 16.32
C GLY A 210 22.88 14.60 17.13
N SER A 211 22.14 15.72 17.09
CA SER A 211 20.81 15.81 17.70
C SER A 211 19.73 15.18 16.81
N ILE A 212 18.61 14.80 17.40
CA ILE A 212 17.45 14.27 16.66
C ILE A 212 16.43 15.40 16.51
N SER A 213 16.02 15.68 15.28
CA SER A 213 14.85 16.51 15.00
C SER A 213 13.63 15.65 14.76
N LEU A 214 12.47 16.13 15.20
CA LEU A 214 11.17 15.49 15.01
C LEU A 214 10.22 16.47 14.35
N LYS A 215 9.54 16.02 13.29
CA LYS A 215 8.50 16.78 12.60
C LYS A 215 7.27 15.90 12.41
N GLU A 216 6.11 16.37 12.86
CA GLU A 216 4.86 15.68 12.57
C GLU A 216 4.55 15.75 11.07
N ILE A 217 4.16 14.61 10.50
CA ILE A 217 3.84 14.44 9.08
C ILE A 217 2.50 13.71 8.95
N SER A 218 1.76 14.01 7.89
CA SER A 218 0.46 13.41 7.58
C SER A 218 0.60 12.10 6.82
N ASP A 219 1.67 11.95 6.04
CA ASP A 219 2.02 10.75 5.30
C ASP A 219 3.52 10.71 5.01
N GLY A 220 4.02 9.51 4.67
CA GLY A 220 5.42 9.28 4.33
C GLY A 220 5.59 8.03 3.47
N VAL A 221 6.80 7.81 2.98
CA VAL A 221 7.15 6.63 2.17
C VAL A 221 8.31 5.89 2.82
N LEU A 222 8.08 4.63 3.16
CA LEU A 222 9.10 3.72 3.68
C LEU A 222 9.73 2.95 2.51
N VAL A 223 11.01 3.19 2.25
CA VAL A 223 11.83 2.40 1.32
C VAL A 223 12.44 1.25 2.11
N TRP A 224 11.66 0.18 2.23
CA TRP A 224 11.97 -0.91 3.13
C TRP A 224 12.92 -1.91 2.50
N ARG A 225 14.05 -2.21 3.16
CA ARG A 225 15.09 -3.13 2.65
C ARG A 225 14.72 -4.61 2.73
N ASN A 226 13.52 -4.96 3.20
CA ASN A 226 13.01 -6.32 3.17
C ASN A 226 12.41 -6.59 1.77
N PRO A 227 13.06 -7.40 0.90
CA PRO A 227 12.75 -7.49 -0.53
C PRO A 227 11.57 -8.44 -0.83
N LEU A 228 10.46 -8.29 -0.10
CA LEU A 228 9.31 -9.21 -0.18
C LEU A 228 8.61 -9.17 -1.55
N VAL A 229 8.66 -8.02 -2.24
CA VAL A 229 8.06 -7.83 -3.56
C VAL A 229 8.97 -8.26 -4.73
N GLY A 230 10.03 -9.02 -4.46
CA GLY A 230 10.94 -9.57 -5.50
C GLY A 230 11.89 -8.55 -6.12
N ALA A 231 12.06 -7.39 -5.48
CA ALA A 231 12.94 -6.31 -5.88
C ALA A 231 13.92 -5.95 -4.74
N GLY A 232 14.89 -5.06 -4.99
CA GLY A 232 15.86 -4.66 -3.95
C GLY A 232 15.23 -4.02 -2.70
N HIS A 233 14.05 -3.42 -2.85
CA HIS A 233 13.28 -2.79 -1.78
C HIS A 233 11.78 -3.05 -1.96
N THR A 234 11.05 -3.01 -0.84
CA THR A 234 9.60 -2.84 -0.84
C THR A 234 9.28 -1.38 -0.53
N ILE A 235 8.58 -0.70 -1.43
CA ILE A 235 8.18 0.71 -1.23
C ILE A 235 6.77 0.72 -0.65
N ILE A 236 6.63 1.22 0.58
CA ILE A 236 5.37 1.22 1.33
C ILE A 236 4.96 2.66 1.63
N HIS A 237 3.71 3.02 1.29
CA HIS A 237 3.13 4.29 1.71
C HIS A 237 2.61 4.16 3.13
N VAL A 238 2.88 5.14 3.99
CA VAL A 238 2.33 5.20 5.35
C VAL A 238 1.50 6.47 5.46
N VAL A 239 0.21 6.32 5.72
CA VAL A 239 -0.77 7.40 5.60
C VAL A 239 -1.54 7.51 6.90
N THR A 240 -1.64 8.72 7.46
CA THR A 240 -2.50 8.95 8.62
C THR A 240 -3.95 9.16 8.20
N SER A 241 -4.90 8.94 9.11
CA SER A 241 -6.33 9.14 8.84
C SER A 241 -6.68 10.56 8.36
N CYS A 242 -5.93 11.59 8.79
CA CYS A 242 -6.15 12.97 8.33
C CYS A 242 -5.68 13.21 6.89
N ALA A 243 -4.75 12.41 6.37
CA ALA A 243 -4.24 12.51 5.00
C ALA A 243 -4.96 11.58 4.02
N LEU A 244 -5.89 10.76 4.51
CA LEU A 244 -6.50 9.66 3.77
C LEU A 244 -7.24 10.12 2.50
N GLY A 245 -8.01 11.21 2.60
CA GLY A 245 -8.74 11.78 1.46
C GLY A 245 -7.80 12.27 0.35
N ASP A 246 -6.76 13.02 0.72
CA ASP A 246 -5.75 13.52 -0.23
C ASP A 246 -4.98 12.36 -0.86
N PHE A 247 -4.62 11.34 -0.08
CA PHE A 247 -3.96 10.15 -0.61
C PHE A 247 -4.85 9.36 -1.57
N ALA A 248 -6.15 9.20 -1.27
CA ALA A 248 -7.09 8.53 -2.16
C ALA A 248 -7.22 9.26 -3.51
N ASN A 249 -7.28 10.59 -3.50
CA ASN A 249 -7.30 11.40 -4.72
C ASN A 249 -6.00 11.24 -5.54
N ARG A 250 -4.82 11.22 -4.89
CA ARG A 250 -3.54 10.98 -5.57
C ARG A 250 -3.45 9.57 -6.15
N ALA A 251 -3.99 8.58 -5.45
CA ALA A 251 -4.05 7.19 -5.90
C ALA A 251 -4.97 7.03 -7.12
N GLN A 252 -6.16 7.64 -7.10
CA GLN A 252 -7.05 7.70 -8.26
C GLN A 252 -6.37 8.37 -9.46
N ALA A 253 -5.80 9.57 -9.27
CA ALA A 253 -5.12 10.29 -10.34
C ALA A 253 -3.92 9.52 -10.89
N THR A 254 -3.21 8.75 -10.05
CA THR A 254 -2.17 7.82 -10.50
C THR A 254 -2.76 6.70 -11.35
N ALA A 255 -3.86 6.10 -10.90
CA ALA A 255 -4.51 5.03 -11.63
C ALA A 255 -4.98 5.50 -13.00
N ASP A 256 -5.65 6.64 -13.08
CA ASP A 256 -6.13 7.23 -14.34
C ASP A 256 -4.97 7.48 -15.31
N GLN A 257 -3.88 8.09 -14.84
CA GLN A 257 -2.68 8.32 -15.65
C GLN A 257 -2.05 7.02 -16.16
N LEU A 258 -2.00 5.98 -15.31
CA LEU A 258 -1.47 4.67 -15.70
C LEU A 258 -2.36 4.00 -16.75
N LEU A 259 -3.67 3.96 -16.51
CA LEU A 259 -4.63 3.36 -17.44
C LEU A 259 -4.60 4.07 -18.80
N GLU A 260 -4.53 5.41 -18.82
CA GLU A 260 -4.37 6.19 -20.04
C GLU A 260 -3.05 5.88 -20.77
N MET A 261 -1.94 5.78 -20.02
CA MET A 261 -0.65 5.38 -20.59
C MET A 261 -0.72 4.00 -21.25
N PHE A 262 -1.37 3.03 -20.61
CA PHE A 262 -1.49 1.66 -21.12
C PHE A 262 -2.44 1.56 -22.33
N ALA A 263 -3.54 2.29 -22.34
CA ALA A 263 -4.49 2.30 -23.46
C ALA A 263 -3.97 3.05 -24.69
N GLY A 264 -3.12 4.06 -24.48
CA GLY A 264 -2.54 4.90 -25.53
C GLY A 264 -1.13 4.48 -25.92
N GLU A 265 -0.16 5.32 -25.55
CA GLU A 265 1.24 5.28 -26.00
C GLU A 265 1.92 3.92 -25.81
N TYR A 266 1.55 3.17 -24.77
CA TYR A 266 2.22 1.92 -24.41
C TYR A 266 1.43 0.66 -24.77
N ARG A 267 0.30 0.79 -25.47
CA ARG A 267 -0.51 -0.35 -25.90
C ARG A 267 0.31 -1.38 -26.65
N ASP A 268 1.12 -0.96 -27.62
CA ASP A 268 1.98 -1.87 -28.39
C ASP A 268 3.03 -2.56 -27.52
N ALA A 269 3.59 -1.87 -26.52
CA ALA A 269 4.54 -2.45 -25.60
C ALA A 269 3.88 -3.54 -24.72
N VAL A 270 2.65 -3.30 -24.28
CA VAL A 270 1.83 -4.26 -23.54
C VAL A 270 1.51 -5.48 -24.43
N MET A 271 1.02 -5.27 -25.65
CA MET A 271 0.69 -6.35 -26.59
C MET A 271 1.91 -7.15 -27.03
N ASN A 272 3.06 -6.51 -27.21
CA ASN A 272 4.31 -7.20 -27.54
C ASN A 272 4.82 -8.05 -26.36
N ALA A 273 4.67 -7.58 -25.13
CA ALA A 273 5.01 -8.35 -23.94
C ALA A 273 4.13 -9.63 -23.81
N LEU A 274 2.86 -9.57 -24.23
CA LEU A 274 2.02 -10.76 -24.34
C LEU A 274 2.48 -11.74 -25.42
N LYS A 275 2.87 -11.25 -26.61
CA LYS A 275 3.35 -12.12 -27.69
C LYS A 275 4.59 -12.91 -27.29
N ILE A 276 5.52 -12.28 -26.56
CA ILE A 276 6.70 -12.94 -26.01
C ILE A 276 6.29 -14.11 -25.09
N ARG A 277 5.21 -13.97 -24.32
CA ARG A 277 4.68 -15.06 -23.47
C ARG A 277 4.16 -16.25 -24.28
N ARG A 278 3.59 -16.05 -25.47
CA ARG A 278 3.07 -17.15 -26.29
C ARG A 278 4.19 -17.96 -26.97
N ALA A 279 5.41 -17.42 -27.03
CA ALA A 279 6.56 -18.03 -27.71
C ALA A 279 7.53 -18.78 -26.77
N VAL A 280 7.35 -18.68 -25.45
CA VAL A 280 8.16 -19.32 -24.40
C VAL A 280 7.30 -20.34 -23.66
#